data_AF-A0A3D1BFW0-F1
#
_entry.id   AF-A0A3D1BFW0-F1
#
_cell.length_a   1.000
_cell.length_b   1.000
_cell.length_c   1.000
_cell.angle_alpha   90.00
_cell.angle_beta   90.00
_cell.angle_gamma   90.00
#
_symmetry.space_group_name_H-M   'P 1'
#
loop_
_entity.id
_entity.type
_entity.pdbx_description
1 polymer ?
#
loop_
_entity_poly.entity_id
_entity_poly.type
_entity_poly.pdbx_seq_one_letter_code
_entity_poly.pdbx_strand_id
1 'polypeptide(L)'
;MQRLNTWELAPEGTYDDAYDPLTGEVIPNDIWEWGDQLARHLTGGVTLKLGPQLTGHLGYNHQRQKTMVAAGRTGLNGLSVGLQGQFKALRYSVARSVYHFAGTSTHLALAIQVPQQGRESGRNQP
;
A
#
# COMPACT_ATOMS: atom_id res chain seq x y z
N MET A 1 0.53 8.30 7.87
CA MET A 1 0.49 7.43 9.06
C MET A 1 -0.90 6.81 9.12
N GLN A 2 -1.04 5.49 9.17
CA GLN A 2 -2.33 4.83 9.43
C GLN A 2 -2.69 5.01 10.90
N ARG A 3 -3.88 5.54 11.19
CA ARG A 3 -4.37 5.75 12.57
C ARG A 3 -5.15 4.51 13.02
N LEU A 4 -4.44 3.49 13.46
CA LEU A 4 -5.05 2.22 13.92
C LEU A 4 -5.78 2.35 15.27
N ASN A 5 -5.58 3.47 15.97
CA ASN A 5 -6.19 3.76 17.28
C ASN A 5 -7.56 4.44 17.16
N THR A 6 -8.04 4.72 15.95
CA THR A 6 -9.34 5.34 15.69
C THR A 6 -10.05 4.52 14.63
N TRP A 7 -11.20 3.96 15.02
CA TRP A 7 -12.04 3.15 14.15
C TRP A 7 -12.69 3.99 13.04
N GLU A 8 -13.03 5.24 13.34
CA GLU A 8 -13.66 6.13 12.37
C GLU A 8 -12.58 6.73 11.46
N LEU A 9 -12.50 6.21 10.22
CA LEU A 9 -11.55 6.66 9.20
C LEU A 9 -12.23 7.38 8.03
N ALA A 10 -13.54 7.28 7.93
CA ALA A 10 -14.33 8.06 6.97
C ALA A 10 -14.43 9.54 7.39
N PRO A 11 -14.41 10.48 6.43
CA PRO A 11 -14.73 11.89 6.71
C PRO A 11 -16.13 12.06 7.31
N GLU A 12 -16.31 13.10 8.11
CA GLU A 12 -17.64 13.51 8.58
C GLU A 12 -18.59 13.74 7.39
N GLY A 13 -19.85 13.34 7.53
CA GLY A 13 -20.85 13.40 6.47
C GLY A 13 -20.78 12.28 5.42
N THR A 14 -19.88 11.30 5.56
CA THR A 14 -19.80 10.16 4.60
C THR A 14 -21.05 9.28 4.61
N TYR A 15 -21.70 9.15 5.76
CA TYR A 15 -22.85 8.27 5.98
C TYR A 15 -24.16 9.06 6.14
N ASP A 16 -24.10 10.38 6.03
CA ASP A 16 -25.29 11.22 6.11
C ASP A 16 -26.06 11.15 4.80
N ASP A 17 -27.37 11.36 4.88
CA ASP A 17 -28.21 11.52 3.71
C ASP A 17 -27.84 12.83 2.99
N ALA A 18 -27.74 12.78 1.67
CA ALA A 18 -27.42 13.95 0.87
C ALA A 18 -28.71 14.66 0.44
N TYR A 19 -28.69 15.99 0.40
CA TYR A 19 -29.80 16.78 -0.11
C TYR A 19 -29.50 17.27 -1.53
N ASP A 20 -30.44 17.07 -2.46
CA ASP A 20 -30.35 17.65 -3.79
C ASP A 20 -30.60 19.18 -3.72
N PRO A 21 -29.62 20.02 -4.12
CA PRO A 21 -29.76 21.48 -4.04
C PRO A 21 -30.75 22.08 -5.05
N LEU A 22 -31.20 21.31 -6.04
CA LEU A 22 -32.14 21.74 -7.09
C LEU A 22 -33.58 21.31 -6.81
N THR A 23 -33.79 20.15 -6.16
CA THR A 23 -35.13 19.58 -5.92
C THR A 23 -35.53 19.53 -4.44
N GLY A 24 -34.56 19.61 -3.52
CA GLY A 24 -34.78 19.45 -2.09
C GLY A 24 -35.09 18.01 -1.66
N GLU A 25 -34.95 17.04 -2.55
CA GLU A 25 -35.14 15.63 -2.24
C GLU A 25 -33.99 15.08 -1.38
N VAL A 26 -34.35 14.16 -0.48
CA VAL A 26 -33.38 13.39 0.33
C VAL A 26 -32.89 12.23 -0.52
N ILE A 27 -31.57 12.14 -0.66
CA ILE A 27 -30.88 11.01 -1.27
C ILE A 27 -30.39 10.12 -0.12
N PRO A 28 -31.07 8.99 0.15
CA PRO A 28 -30.72 8.13 1.27
C PRO A 28 -29.35 7.49 1.08
N ASN A 29 -28.59 7.37 2.17
CA ASN A 29 -27.29 6.73 2.17
C ASN A 29 -27.39 5.22 2.46
N ASP A 30 -27.22 4.40 1.43
CA ASP A 30 -27.25 2.92 1.56
C ASP A 30 -25.89 2.30 1.92
N ILE A 31 -24.88 3.11 2.31
CA ILE A 31 -23.55 2.59 2.61
C ILE A 31 -23.56 1.89 3.96
N TRP A 32 -23.15 0.61 3.98
CA TRP A 32 -22.95 -0.11 5.22
C TRP A 32 -21.74 0.44 6.00
N GLU A 33 -22.00 1.29 6.99
CA GLU A 33 -20.99 2.03 7.77
C GLU A 33 -19.90 1.14 8.34
N TRP A 34 -20.27 0.11 9.12
CA TRP A 34 -19.28 -0.75 9.79
C TRP A 34 -18.38 -1.49 8.79
N GLY A 35 -18.96 -2.00 7.70
CA GLY A 35 -18.21 -2.71 6.66
C GLY A 35 -17.28 -1.78 5.89
N ASP A 36 -17.73 -0.56 5.63
CA ASP A 36 -16.90 0.47 5.00
C ASP A 36 -15.72 0.86 5.88
N GLN A 37 -15.95 1.09 7.18
CA GLN A 37 -14.89 1.39 8.14
C GLN A 37 -13.92 0.21 8.27
N LEU A 38 -14.40 -1.03 8.35
CA LEU A 38 -13.53 -2.22 8.35
C LEU A 38 -12.66 -2.26 7.10
N ALA A 39 -13.25 -2.09 5.91
CA ALA A 39 -12.51 -2.13 4.65
C ALA A 39 -11.42 -1.04 4.59
N ARG A 40 -11.64 0.12 5.21
CA ARG A 40 -10.63 1.19 5.35
C ARG A 40 -9.47 0.83 6.27
N HIS A 41 -9.56 -0.22 7.08
CA HIS A 41 -8.41 -0.74 7.83
C HIS A 41 -7.67 -1.84 7.07
N LEU A 42 -8.29 -2.40 6.03
CA LEU A 42 -7.72 -3.52 5.28
C LEU A 42 -6.83 -3.03 4.13
N THR A 43 -5.67 -3.66 4.01
CA THR A 43 -4.81 -3.56 2.84
C THR A 43 -4.51 -4.96 2.35
N GLY A 44 -4.70 -5.17 1.05
CA GLY A 44 -4.42 -6.45 0.41
C GLY A 44 -3.19 -6.38 -0.46
N GLY A 45 -2.49 -7.50 -0.63
CA GLY A 45 -1.43 -7.59 -1.62
C GLY A 45 -1.14 -9.04 -1.96
N VAL A 46 -0.77 -9.27 -3.21
CA VAL A 46 -0.32 -10.56 -3.70
C VAL A 46 1.14 -10.47 -4.08
N THR A 47 1.88 -11.52 -3.75
CA THR A 47 3.28 -11.67 -4.15
C THR A 47 3.39 -12.91 -5.02
N LEU A 48 3.88 -12.73 -6.24
CA LEU A 48 3.96 -13.76 -7.26
C LEU A 48 5.43 -14.07 -7.52
N LYS A 49 5.84 -15.32 -7.31
CA LYS A 49 7.17 -15.77 -7.74
C LYS A 49 7.13 -16.00 -9.25
N LEU A 50 7.81 -15.16 -10.01
CA LEU A 50 7.91 -15.25 -11.47
C LEU A 50 9.08 -16.14 -11.92
N GLY A 51 9.96 -16.50 -10.99
CA GLY A 51 11.06 -17.44 -11.18
C GLY A 51 11.90 -17.61 -9.92
N PRO A 52 13.03 -18.33 -10.00
CA PRO A 52 13.93 -18.56 -8.85
C PRO A 52 14.54 -17.27 -8.29
N GLN A 53 14.64 -16.25 -9.14
CA GLN A 53 15.36 -15.01 -8.88
C GLN A 53 14.49 -13.76 -9.02
N LEU A 54 13.20 -13.90 -9.38
CA LEU A 54 12.30 -12.79 -9.65
C LEU A 54 10.96 -12.97 -8.94
N THR A 55 10.53 -11.91 -8.26
CA THR A 55 9.28 -11.84 -7.52
C THR A 55 8.55 -10.55 -7.89
N GLY A 56 7.29 -10.68 -8.31
CA GLY A 56 6.38 -9.57 -8.50
C GLY A 56 5.54 -9.33 -7.25
N HIS A 57 5.22 -8.06 -7.01
CA HIS A 57 4.37 -7.62 -5.91
C HIS A 57 3.25 -6.75 -6.49
N LEU A 58 2.02 -7.03 -6.10
CA LEU A 58 0.87 -6.19 -6.39
C LEU A 58 0.19 -5.90 -5.06
N GLY A 59 -0.04 -4.63 -4.74
CA GLY A 59 -0.67 -4.22 -3.49
C GLY A 59 -1.79 -3.24 -3.75
N TYR A 60 -2.83 -3.32 -2.92
CA TYR A 60 -4.02 -2.49 -2.98
C TYR A 60 -4.41 -1.99 -1.58
N ASN A 61 -4.63 -0.68 -1.47
CA ASN A 61 -5.02 -0.03 -0.22
C ASN A 61 -6.38 0.66 -0.40
N HIS A 62 -7.41 0.10 0.24
CA HIS A 62 -8.80 0.54 0.08
C HIS A 62 -9.07 1.91 0.70
N GLN A 63 -8.54 2.16 1.90
CA GLN A 63 -8.60 3.46 2.57
C GLN A 63 -8.11 4.58 1.64
N ARG A 64 -6.96 4.33 1.01
CA ARG A 64 -6.31 5.29 0.12
C ARG A 64 -7.13 5.54 -1.15
N GLN A 65 -7.80 4.51 -1.68
CA GLN A 65 -8.71 4.71 -2.81
C GLN A 65 -9.87 5.63 -2.43
N LYS A 66 -10.55 5.40 -1.29
CA LYS A 66 -11.72 6.21 -0.91
C LYS A 66 -11.37 7.67 -0.63
N THR A 67 -10.22 7.93 -0.01
CA THR A 67 -9.72 9.31 0.17
C THR A 67 -9.42 10.01 -1.17
N MET A 68 -8.96 9.28 -2.18
CA MET A 68 -8.64 9.84 -3.51
C MET A 68 -9.88 10.04 -4.39
N VAL A 69 -10.89 9.17 -4.26
CA VAL A 69 -12.19 9.33 -4.93
C VAL A 69 -12.90 10.58 -4.41
N ALA A 70 -12.88 10.82 -3.09
CA ALA A 70 -13.41 12.05 -2.50
C ALA A 70 -12.73 13.33 -3.02
N ALA A 71 -11.48 13.24 -3.50
CA ALA A 71 -10.75 14.34 -4.12
C ALA A 71 -11.00 14.51 -5.63
N GLY A 72 -12.04 13.87 -6.19
CA GLY A 72 -12.43 14.01 -7.59
C GLY A 72 -11.54 13.26 -8.59
N ARG A 73 -10.69 12.34 -8.13
CA ARG A 73 -9.80 11.52 -8.98
C ARG A 73 -10.27 10.07 -9.00
N THR A 74 -11.09 9.72 -9.98
CA THR A 74 -11.47 8.35 -10.32
C THR A 74 -10.32 7.66 -11.08
N GLY A 75 -9.88 6.47 -10.65
CA GLY A 75 -8.79 5.72 -11.31
C GLY A 75 -8.13 4.64 -10.44
N LEU A 76 -6.93 4.15 -10.85
CA LEU A 76 -6.08 3.12 -10.20
C LEU A 76 -5.45 3.58 -8.87
N ASN A 77 -6.15 4.44 -8.14
CA ASN A 77 -5.67 5.12 -6.95
C ASN A 77 -5.64 4.15 -5.77
N GLY A 78 -4.49 4.05 -5.09
CA GLY A 78 -4.28 3.06 -4.03
C GLY A 78 -3.65 1.74 -4.49
N LEU A 79 -3.36 1.58 -5.79
CA LEU A 79 -2.63 0.45 -6.34
C LEU A 79 -1.10 0.68 -6.28
N SER A 80 -0.38 -0.41 -6.01
CA SER A 80 1.07 -0.46 -5.97
C SER A 80 1.56 -1.70 -6.72
N VAL A 81 2.63 -1.53 -7.49
CA VAL A 81 3.26 -2.60 -8.27
C VAL A 81 4.76 -2.59 -7.97
N GLY A 82 5.32 -3.75 -7.67
CA GLY A 82 6.74 -3.91 -7.42
C GLY A 82 7.32 -5.12 -8.13
N LEU A 83 8.61 -5.03 -8.44
CA LEU A 83 9.44 -6.12 -8.91
C LEU A 83 10.68 -6.19 -8.03
N GLN A 84 10.97 -7.38 -7.53
CA GLN A 84 12.16 -7.68 -6.76
C GLN A 84 12.91 -8.82 -7.45
N GLY A 85 14.22 -8.67 -7.56
CA GLY A 85 15.07 -9.74 -8.03
C GLY A 85 16.40 -9.85 -7.31
N GLN A 86 17.08 -10.97 -7.56
CA GLN A 86 18.39 -11.27 -7.00
C GLN A 86 19.34 -11.74 -8.09
N PHE A 87 20.53 -11.16 -8.13
CA PHE A 87 21.64 -11.58 -8.96
C PHE A 87 22.90 -11.76 -8.09
N LYS A 88 23.34 -13.01 -7.92
CA LYS A 88 24.44 -13.38 -6.99
C LYS A 88 24.18 -12.83 -5.58
N ALA A 89 25.06 -11.97 -5.08
CA ALA A 89 24.96 -11.29 -3.79
C ALA A 89 24.14 -9.97 -3.86
N LEU A 90 23.75 -9.50 -5.04
CA LEU A 90 23.00 -8.26 -5.22
C LEU A 90 21.50 -8.57 -5.23
N ARG A 91 20.73 -7.92 -4.38
CA ARG A 91 19.27 -7.87 -4.43
C ARG A 91 18.85 -6.48 -4.91
N TYR A 92 17.97 -6.44 -5.89
CA TYR A 92 17.37 -5.19 -6.38
C TYR A 92 15.86 -5.25 -6.20
N SER A 93 15.26 -4.11 -5.90
CA SER A 93 13.80 -3.98 -5.91
C SER A 93 13.41 -2.62 -6.43
N VAL A 94 12.46 -2.61 -7.36
CA VAL A 94 11.80 -1.40 -7.85
C VAL A 94 10.33 -1.50 -7.55
N ALA A 95 9.76 -0.47 -6.93
CA ALA A 95 8.34 -0.42 -6.61
C ALA A 95 7.78 0.93 -7.02
N ARG A 96 6.66 0.92 -7.74
CA ARG A 96 5.91 2.11 -8.08
C ARG A 96 4.57 2.08 -7.39
N SER A 97 4.25 3.18 -6.74
CA SER A 97 3.06 3.30 -5.93
C SER A 97 2.43 4.67 -6.13
N VAL A 98 1.12 4.67 -6.36
CA VAL A 98 0.34 5.88 -6.56
C VAL A 98 -0.10 6.37 -5.18
N TYR A 99 0.72 7.21 -4.54
CA TYR A 99 0.58 7.46 -3.10
C TYR A 99 -0.31 8.64 -2.68
N HIS A 100 -0.34 9.82 -3.30
CA HIS A 100 -1.21 10.92 -2.81
C HIS A 100 -1.32 12.08 -3.82
N PHE A 101 -2.07 13.14 -3.46
CA PHE A 101 -2.24 14.44 -4.14
C PHE A 101 -1.00 14.99 -4.89
N ALA A 102 0.22 14.67 -4.42
CA ALA A 102 1.50 15.14 -4.94
C ALA A 102 2.19 14.27 -6.02
N GLY A 103 1.59 13.15 -6.44
CA GLY A 103 2.09 12.34 -7.57
C GLY A 103 2.49 10.90 -7.23
N THR A 104 2.92 10.18 -8.27
CA THR A 104 3.36 8.77 -8.17
C THR A 104 4.77 8.71 -7.60
N SER A 105 5.01 7.85 -6.60
CA SER A 105 6.36 7.62 -6.09
C SER A 105 6.92 6.33 -6.66
N THR A 106 8.16 6.38 -7.11
CA THR A 106 8.93 5.23 -7.57
C THR A 106 10.11 5.05 -6.62
N HIS A 107 10.14 3.91 -5.93
CA HIS A 107 11.21 3.51 -5.03
C HIS A 107 12.13 2.52 -5.74
N LEU A 108 13.44 2.76 -5.63
CA LEU A 108 14.49 1.82 -6.04
C LEU A 108 15.32 1.48 -4.80
N ALA A 109 15.51 0.20 -4.53
CA ALA A 109 16.41 -0.26 -3.47
C ALA A 109 17.40 -1.28 -4.03
N LEU A 110 18.64 -1.19 -3.54
CA LEU A 110 19.74 -2.07 -3.86
C LEU A 110 20.35 -2.55 -2.54
N ALA A 111 20.54 -3.85 -2.40
CA ALA A 111 21.15 -4.46 -1.22
C ALA A 111 22.24 -5.45 -1.65
N ILE A 112 23.40 -5.36 -1.02
CA ILE A 112 24.54 -6.25 -1.28
C ILE A 112 24.71 -7.14 -0.06
N GLN A 113 24.68 -8.45 -0.27
CA GLN A 113 25.00 -9.44 0.75
C GLN A 113 26.51 -9.66 0.80
N VAL A 114 27.16 -9.18 1.86
CA VAL A 114 28.57 -9.49 2.10
C VAL A 114 28.63 -10.79 2.89
N PRO A 115 29.21 -11.88 2.36
CA PRO A 115 29.40 -13.10 3.12
C PRO A 115 30.35 -12.81 4.29
N GLN A 116 29.92 -13.11 5.52
CA GLN A 116 30.83 -13.05 6.67
C GLN A 116 31.89 -14.13 6.49
N GLN A 117 33.12 -13.72 6.20
CA GLN A 117 34.28 -14.60 6.22
C GLN A 117 34.55 -15.02 7.66
N GLY A 118 34.66 -16.34 7.89
CA GLY A 118 34.87 -16.94 9.20
C GLY A 118 36.03 -16.30 9.95
N ARG A 119 35.78 -15.88 11.20
CA ARG A 119 36.84 -15.58 12.15
C ARG A 119 37.42 -16.90 12.68
N GLU A 120 38.12 -17.64 11.82
CA GLU A 120 39.14 -18.57 12.28
C GLU A 120 40.48 -17.82 12.29
N SER A 121 40.70 -17.05 13.36
CA SER A 121 42.05 -16.60 13.72
C SER A 121 42.55 -17.54 14.80
N GLY A 122 43.48 -18.39 14.40
CA GLY A 122 44.04 -19.47 15.19
C GLY A 122 44.48 -19.02 16.57
N ARG A 123 43.93 -19.67 17.59
CA ARG A 123 44.57 -19.76 18.90
C ARG A 123 45.34 -21.08 18.94
N ASN A 124 46.44 -21.10 18.21
CA ASN A 124 47.52 -22.05 18.42
C ASN A 124 48.65 -21.26 19.09
N GLN A 125 48.96 -21.58 20.34
CA GLN A 125 50.23 -21.30 21.02
C GLN A 125 50.24 -22.04 22.39
N PRO A 126 51.44 -22.35 22.90
CA PRO A 126 51.88 -23.69 23.36
C PRO A 126 51.40 -24.13 24.74
#